data_AF-A0A7Z9XR30-F1
#
_entry.id   AF-A0A7Z9XR30-F1
#
_cell.length_a   1.000
_cell.length_b   1.000
_cell.length_c   1.000
_cell.angle_alpha   90.00
_cell.angle_beta   90.00
_cell.angle_gamma   90.00
#
_symmetry.space_group_name_H-M   'P 1'
#
loop_
_entity.id
_entity.type
_entity.pdbx_description
1 polymer ?
#
loop_
_entity_poly.entity_id
_entity_poly.type
_entity_poly.pdbx_seq_one_letter_code
_entity_poly.pdbx_strand_id
1 'polypeptide(L)'
;MTATDAQVRIIMREREKGRTQEQAAASANLRSRKTAAKYERLGQLPSALKRPRSYRTRADPFASDWPGVEEMLVAAPELEA
;
A
#
# COMPACT_ATOMS: atom_id res chain seq x y z
N MET A 1 -12.19 0.32 -2.80
CA MET A 1 -11.19 0.87 -3.75
C MET A 1 -10.42 1.97 -3.05
N THR A 2 -9.13 1.77 -2.78
CA THR A 2 -8.22 2.78 -2.23
C THR A 2 -7.81 3.75 -3.33
N ALA A 3 -7.94 5.05 -3.08
CA ALA A 3 -7.50 6.07 -4.04
C ALA A 3 -6.00 5.94 -4.33
N THR A 4 -5.61 6.15 -5.58
CA THR A 4 -4.20 6.16 -6.00
C THR A 4 -3.63 7.57 -5.98
N ASP A 5 -2.30 7.69 -5.97
CA ASP A 5 -1.61 8.97 -6.03
C ASP A 5 -2.02 9.78 -7.27
N ALA A 6 -2.18 9.11 -8.41
CA ALA A 6 -2.64 9.75 -9.64
C ALA A 6 -4.04 10.36 -9.47
N GLN A 7 -4.97 9.62 -8.85
CA GLN A 7 -6.32 10.12 -8.58
C GLN A 7 -6.30 11.32 -7.61
N VAL A 8 -5.44 11.28 -6.58
CA VAL A 8 -5.32 12.41 -5.64
C VAL A 8 -4.70 13.63 -6.30
N ARG A 9 -3.71 13.47 -7.19
CA ARG A 9 -3.17 14.59 -7.97
C ARG A 9 -4.22 15.21 -8.90
N ILE A 10 -5.07 14.39 -9.52
CA ILE A 10 -6.19 14.89 -10.32
C ILE A 10 -7.14 15.68 -9.43
N ILE A 11 -7.53 15.17 -8.26
CA ILE A 11 -8.37 15.91 -7.31
C ILE A 11 -7.75 17.29 -7.03
N MET A 12 -6.48 17.34 -6.58
CA MET A 12 -5.85 18.60 -6.18
C MET A 12 -5.84 19.62 -7.32
N ARG A 13 -5.45 19.20 -8.52
CA ARG A 13 -5.48 20.05 -9.71
C ARG A 13 -6.89 20.56 -10.04
N GLU A 14 -7.91 19.74 -9.87
CA GLU A 14 -9.31 20.16 -10.12
C GLU A 14 -9.81 21.11 -9.02
N ARG A 15 -9.36 20.94 -7.78
CA ARG A 15 -9.64 21.85 -6.66
C ARG A 15 -8.97 23.22 -6.86
N GLU A 16 -7.73 23.26 -7.32
CA GLU A 16 -7.02 24.50 -7.69
C GLU A 16 -7.75 25.30 -8.78
N LYS A 17 -8.43 24.60 -9.70
CA LYS A 17 -9.29 25.21 -10.72
C LYS A 17 -10.65 25.70 -10.19
N GLY A 18 -10.89 25.64 -8.88
CA GLY A 18 -12.13 26.06 -8.25
C GLY A 18 -13.30 25.08 -8.36
N ARG A 19 -13.08 23.83 -8.79
CA ARG A 19 -14.16 22.82 -8.88
C ARG A 19 -14.59 22.32 -7.52
N THR A 20 -15.85 21.89 -7.42
CA THR A 20 -16.40 21.31 -6.18
C THR A 20 -15.76 19.95 -5.86
N GLN A 21 -15.95 19.46 -4.62
CA GLN A 21 -15.40 18.16 -4.21
C GLN A 21 -16.06 17.01 -4.98
N GLU A 22 -17.36 17.11 -5.28
CA GLU A 22 -18.05 16.17 -6.18
C GLU A 22 -17.41 16.16 -7.57
N GLN A 23 -17.22 17.34 -8.18
CA GLN A 23 -16.65 17.45 -9.52
C GLN A 23 -15.22 16.90 -9.57
N ALA A 24 -14.37 17.27 -8.61
CA ALA A 24 -13.00 16.79 -8.54
C ALA A 24 -12.92 15.27 -8.33
N ALA A 25 -13.80 14.70 -7.50
CA ALA A 25 -13.89 13.26 -7.32
C ALA A 25 -14.37 12.55 -8.60
N ALA A 26 -15.37 13.09 -9.29
CA ALA A 26 -15.85 12.55 -10.56
C ALA A 26 -14.74 12.57 -11.63
N SER A 27 -14.02 13.69 -11.77
CA SER A 27 -12.87 13.82 -12.68
C SER A 27 -11.73 12.85 -12.37
N ALA A 28 -11.56 12.46 -11.11
CA ALA A 28 -10.55 11.48 -10.68
C ALA A 28 -11.05 10.02 -10.70
N ASN A 29 -12.24 9.76 -11.27
CA ASN A 29 -12.89 8.45 -11.25
C ASN A 29 -13.04 7.87 -9.83
N LEU A 30 -13.43 8.72 -8.87
CA LEU A 30 -13.67 8.36 -7.48
C LEU A 30 -15.16 8.38 -7.17
N ARG A 31 -15.65 7.30 -6.57
CA ARG A 31 -17.07 7.11 -6.24
C ARG A 31 -17.62 8.09 -5.20
N SER A 32 -16.77 8.76 -4.43
CA SER A 32 -17.22 9.62 -3.33
C SER A 32 -16.41 10.90 -3.21
N ARG A 33 -17.12 12.03 -3.11
CA ARG A 33 -16.56 13.34 -2.71
C ARG A 33 -15.82 13.28 -1.38
N LYS A 34 -16.19 12.35 -0.49
CA LYS A 34 -15.54 12.19 0.83
C LYS A 34 -14.06 11.87 0.68
N THR A 35 -13.68 11.20 -0.41
CA THR A 35 -12.29 10.92 -0.72
C THR A 35 -11.53 12.20 -1.08
N ALA A 36 -12.13 13.09 -1.89
CA ALA A 36 -11.55 14.39 -2.19
C ALA A 36 -11.39 15.23 -0.91
N ALA A 37 -12.45 15.34 -0.09
CA ALA A 37 -12.40 16.05 1.19
C ALA A 37 -11.33 15.51 2.15
N LYS A 38 -11.17 14.18 2.21
CA LYS A 38 -10.15 13.52 3.04
C LYS A 38 -8.75 13.95 2.62
N TYR A 39 -8.42 13.85 1.33
CA TYR A 39 -7.06 14.14 0.85
C TYR A 39 -6.76 15.63 0.81
N GLU A 40 -7.74 16.48 0.54
CA GLU A 40 -7.64 17.94 0.67
C GLU A 40 -7.23 18.34 2.10
N ARG A 41 -7.87 17.74 3.12
CA ARG A 41 -7.50 17.97 4.53
C ARG A 41 -6.14 17.38 4.91
N LEU A 42 -5.76 16.24 4.34
CA LEU A 42 -4.50 15.55 4.67
C LEU A 42 -3.28 16.20 4.03
N GLY A 43 -3.42 16.82 2.86
CA GLY A 43 -2.29 17.42 2.13
C GLY A 43 -1.20 16.42 1.71
N GLN A 44 -1.50 15.12 1.74
CA GLN A 44 -0.54 14.05 1.48
C GLN A 44 -1.11 13.03 0.48
N LEU A 45 -0.21 12.36 -0.24
CA LEU A 45 -0.58 11.30 -1.16
C LEU A 45 -0.88 9.98 -0.43
N PRO A 46 -1.74 9.11 -1.00
CA PRO A 46 -2.00 7.78 -0.46
C PRO A 46 -0.73 6.98 -0.17
N SER A 47 0.29 7.05 -1.05
CA SER A 47 1.58 6.39 -0.86
C SER A 47 2.33 6.83 0.39
N ALA A 48 2.35 8.12 0.70
CA ALA A 48 3.00 8.67 1.90
C ALA A 48 2.34 8.21 3.20
N LEU A 49 1.06 7.85 3.14
CA LEU A 49 0.29 7.34 4.28
C LEU A 49 0.40 5.82 4.46
N LYS A 50 1.00 5.10 3.49
CA LYS A 50 1.17 3.65 3.59
C LYS A 50 2.20 3.35 4.67
N ARG A 51 1.75 2.69 5.74
CA ARG A 51 2.65 2.08 6.72
C ARG A 51 3.06 0.69 6.23
N PRO A 52 4.35 0.33 6.28
CA PRO A 52 4.77 -1.04 6.03
C PRO A 52 4.04 -1.92 7.04
N ARG A 53 3.53 -3.03 6.53
CA ARG A 53 2.72 -3.91 7.34
C ARG A 53 3.58 -5.09 7.80
N SER A 54 3.66 -5.29 9.11
CA SER A 54 4.53 -6.27 9.76
C SER A 54 3.88 -7.64 9.98
N TYR A 55 2.75 -7.93 9.34
CA TYR A 55 1.92 -9.10 9.63
C TYR A 55 2.46 -10.42 9.08
N ARG A 56 3.65 -10.80 9.52
CA ARG A 56 3.81 -12.16 10.02
C ARG A 56 2.99 -12.25 11.32
N THR A 57 1.68 -12.42 11.19
CA THR A 57 0.77 -12.59 12.35
C THR A 57 0.89 -13.98 12.97
N ARG A 58 1.58 -14.90 12.29
CA ARG A 58 1.94 -16.22 12.81
C ARG A 58 3.46 -16.33 12.89
N ALA A 59 3.93 -16.93 13.99
CA ALA A 59 5.29 -17.43 14.08
C ALA A 59 5.54 -18.43 12.94
N ASP A 60 6.80 -18.55 12.52
CA ASP A 60 7.17 -19.54 11.51
C ASP A 60 6.84 -20.95 12.04
N PRO A 61 5.93 -21.70 11.38
CA PRO A 61 5.56 -23.04 11.84
C PRO A 61 6.72 -24.03 11.78
N PHE A 62 7.76 -23.75 10.99
CA PHE A 62 8.95 -24.58 10.83
C PHE A 62 10.18 -24.01 11.56
N ALA A 63 9.98 -23.06 12.48
CA ALA A 63 11.07 -22.43 13.23
C ALA A 63 12.02 -23.46 13.88
N SER A 64 11.48 -24.58 14.34
CA SER A 64 12.23 -25.67 14.98
C SER A 64 12.89 -26.62 13.98
N ASP A 65 12.41 -26.68 12.74
CA ASP A 65 12.90 -27.60 11.70
C ASP A 65 14.08 -27.01 10.94
N TRP A 66 14.17 -25.67 10.86
CA TRP A 66 15.23 -24.96 10.13
C TRP A 66 16.66 -25.40 10.50
N PRO A 67 17.04 -25.56 11.78
CA PRO A 67 18.37 -26.05 12.13
C PRO A 67 18.70 -27.42 11.52
N GLY A 68 17.72 -28.34 11.49
CA GLY A 68 17.90 -29.66 10.89
C GLY A 68 18.04 -29.60 9.36
N VAL A 69 17.28 -28.71 8.72
CA VAL A 69 17.42 -28.47 7.27
C VAL A 69 18.78 -27.88 6.93
N GLU A 70 19.29 -26.93 7.73
CA GLU A 70 20.64 -26.36 7.57
C GLU A 70 21.72 -27.44 7.67
N GLU A 71 21.64 -28.33 8.66
CA GLU A 71 22.58 -29.45 8.80
C GLU A 71 22.54 -30.39 7.57
N MET A 72 21.34 -30.68 7.04
CA MET A 72 21.18 -31.51 5.85
C MET A 72 21.80 -30.88 4.60
N LEU A 73 21.67 -29.55 4.44
CA LEU A 73 22.28 -28.82 3.31
C LEU A 73 23.81 -28.79 3.43
N VAL A 74 24.34 -28.55 4.64
CA VAL A 74 25.79 -28.62 4.89
C VAL A 74 26.35 -30.01 4.60
N ALA A 75 25.60 -31.07 4.93
CA ALA A 75 26.00 -32.45 4.70
C ALA A 75 25.92 -32.89 3.23
N ALA A 76 25.14 -32.19 2.41
CA ALA A 76 24.92 -32.48 1.00
C ALA A 76 25.02 -31.19 0.16
N PRO A 77 26.23 -30.61 0.04
CA PRO A 77 26.44 -29.31 -0.61
C PRO A 77 26.06 -29.30 -2.10
N GLU A 78 25.95 -30.47 -2.74
CA GLU A 78 25.42 -30.62 -4.10
C GLU A 78 23.90 -30.37 -4.23
N LEU A 79 23.18 -30.28 -3.11
CA LEU A 79 21.74 -29.98 -3.06
C LEU A 79 21.45 -28.48 -2.91
N GLU A 80 22.46 -27.65 -2.68
CA GLU A 80 22.35 -26.19 -2.76
C GLU A 80 22.33 -25.75 -4.24
N ALA A 81 21.33 -24.97 -4.64
CA ALA A 81 21.13 -24.50 -6.03
C ALA A 81 21.82 -23.15 -6.31
#